data_AF-A0A173VJM1-F1
#
_entry.id   AF-A0A173VJM1-F1
#
_cell.length_a   1.000
_cell.length_b   1.000
_cell.length_c   1.000
_cell.angle_alpha   90.00
_cell.angle_beta   90.00
_cell.angle_gamma   90.00
#
_symmetry.space_group_name_H-M   'P 1'
#
loop_
_entity.id
_entity.type
_entity.pdbx_description
1 polymer ?
#
loop_
_entity_poly.entity_id
_entity_poly.type
_entity_poly.pdbx_seq_one_letter_code
_entity_poly.pdbx_strand_id
1 'polypeptide(L)'
;MARTYFSCKVSFEKLLENGNQKRVTEEYLVDSLSFTEAEAKITEEIRPFITGEFTVTDIKRIRLSELFFNENGDRFYKIKVYFITLDEKSGAEKKTAATMLAQASNLKEAIAVLEEGMKGTMADYTIASVSETMIMDVFPFNADVNKRVVDIDKKEIEKSLSDTSKSIEDKMRECKDIITRDPKEGDGDLITRTQSFIRQKAGHDKSKFKEAAIEIALLQKSPASQVWFMGCGQLLIEELEV
;
A
#
# COMPACT_ATOMS: atom_id res chain seq x y z
N MET A 1 -15.40 -0.37 1.85
CA MET A 1 -15.42 -1.56 0.97
C MET A 1 -14.43 -2.57 1.54
N ALA A 2 -14.77 -3.85 1.70
CA ALA A 2 -13.87 -4.82 2.34
C ALA A 2 -12.62 -5.08 1.45
N ARG A 3 -11.42 -4.81 1.98
CA ARG A 3 -10.14 -5.07 1.29
C ARG A 3 -10.01 -6.56 0.99
N THR A 4 -9.57 -6.90 -0.21
CA THR A 4 -9.32 -8.29 -0.62
C THR A 4 -7.86 -8.42 -1.01
N TYR A 5 -7.14 -9.27 -0.28
CA TYR A 5 -5.72 -9.47 -0.52
C TYR A 5 -5.47 -10.77 -1.28
N PHE A 6 -4.47 -10.75 -2.15
CA PHE A 6 -3.97 -11.90 -2.90
C PHE A 6 -2.48 -12.06 -2.62
N SER A 7 -2.04 -13.25 -2.23
CA SER A 7 -0.63 -13.62 -2.30
C SER A 7 -0.30 -14.04 -3.72
N CYS A 8 0.66 -13.34 -4.34
CA CYS A 8 1.15 -13.59 -5.67
C CYS A 8 2.61 -14.07 -5.57
N LYS A 9 2.92 -15.24 -6.12
CA LYS A 9 4.29 -15.76 -6.19
C LYS A 9 4.88 -15.55 -7.57
N VAL A 10 5.98 -14.83 -7.65
CA VAL A 10 6.68 -14.54 -8.91
C VAL A 10 8.00 -15.29 -8.92
N SER A 11 8.29 -15.99 -10.02
CA SER A 11 9.56 -16.68 -10.24
C SER A 11 10.32 -16.07 -11.39
N PHE A 12 11.60 -15.80 -11.19
CA PHE A 12 12.49 -15.19 -12.16
C PHE A 12 13.94 -15.60 -11.92
N GLU A 13 14.81 -15.33 -12.89
CA GLU A 13 16.24 -15.56 -12.77
C GLU A 13 16.93 -14.36 -12.14
N LYS A 14 17.69 -14.61 -11.07
CA LYS A 14 18.53 -13.62 -10.41
C LYS A 14 19.99 -13.97 -10.65
N LEU A 15 20.77 -12.99 -11.11
CA LEU A 15 22.22 -13.09 -11.15
C LEU A 15 22.73 -12.99 -9.71
N LEU A 16 23.38 -14.05 -9.25
CA LEU A 16 24.07 -14.06 -7.97
C LEU A 16 25.41 -13.33 -8.08
N GLU A 17 25.94 -12.86 -6.95
CA GLU A 17 27.22 -12.13 -6.87
C GLU A 17 28.42 -12.92 -7.43
N ASN A 18 28.29 -14.25 -7.53
CA ASN A 18 29.29 -15.14 -8.11
C ASN A 18 29.16 -15.33 -9.64
N GLY A 19 28.24 -14.62 -10.29
CA GLY A 19 27.99 -14.72 -11.73
C GLY A 19 27.06 -15.85 -12.18
N ASN A 20 26.58 -16.71 -11.26
CA ASN A 20 25.63 -17.76 -11.59
C ASN A 20 24.18 -17.24 -11.60
N GLN A 21 23.41 -17.63 -12.62
CA GLN A 21 21.96 -17.41 -12.65
C GLN A 21 21.26 -18.46 -11.80
N LYS A 22 20.41 -18.02 -10.86
CA LYS A 22 19.56 -18.90 -10.05
C LYS A 22 18.11 -18.46 -10.17
N ARG A 23 17.23 -19.42 -10.41
CA ARG A 23 15.78 -19.21 -10.34
C ARG A 23 15.37 -19.03 -8.88
N VAL A 24 14.79 -17.87 -8.57
CA VAL A 24 14.22 -17.55 -7.26
C VAL A 24 12.71 -17.44 -7.38
N THR A 25 12.02 -17.60 -6.25
CA THR A 25 10.58 -17.39 -6.16
C THR A 25 10.31 -16.50 -4.96
N GLU A 26 9.74 -15.34 -5.22
CA GLU A 26 9.40 -14.32 -4.23
C GLU A 26 7.88 -14.23 -4.10
N GLU A 27 7.39 -13.97 -2.89
CA GLU A 27 5.96 -13.85 -2.58
C GLU A 27 5.63 -12.38 -2.28
N TYR A 28 4.55 -11.88 -2.86
CA TYR A 28 4.08 -10.50 -2.67
C TYR A 28 2.61 -10.50 -2.30
N LEU A 29 2.20 -9.55 -1.48
CA LEU A 29 0.79 -9.37 -1.15
C LEU A 29 0.21 -8.25 -2.01
N VAL A 30 -0.86 -8.51 -2.73
CA VAL A 30 -1.51 -7.55 -3.62
C VAL A 30 -2.94 -7.31 -3.14
N ASP A 31 -3.26 -6.07 -2.84
CA ASP A 31 -4.63 -5.62 -2.56
C ASP A 31 -5.33 -5.33 -3.91
N SER A 32 -6.41 -6.06 -4.19
CA SER A 32 -7.11 -6.12 -5.49
C SER A 32 -8.54 -6.65 -5.35
N LEU A 33 -9.41 -6.48 -6.36
CA LEU A 33 -10.78 -7.01 -6.33
C LEU A 33 -10.89 -8.40 -6.97
N SER A 34 -9.99 -8.76 -7.89
CA SER A 34 -10.06 -10.01 -8.65
C SER A 34 -8.70 -10.63 -8.92
N PHE A 35 -8.67 -11.92 -9.26
CA PHE A 35 -7.43 -12.63 -9.61
C PHE A 35 -6.73 -12.01 -10.83
N THR A 36 -7.51 -11.62 -11.85
CA THR A 36 -6.98 -11.00 -13.07
C THR A 36 -6.36 -9.63 -12.79
N GLU A 37 -7.00 -8.81 -11.96
CA GLU A 37 -6.42 -7.53 -11.53
C GLU A 37 -5.16 -7.74 -10.69
N ALA A 38 -5.16 -8.71 -9.78
CA ALA A 38 -3.99 -9.03 -8.96
C ALA A 38 -2.80 -9.48 -9.81
N GLU A 39 -3.04 -10.30 -10.84
CA GLU A 39 -2.02 -10.76 -11.79
C GLU A 39 -1.45 -9.61 -12.63
N ALA A 40 -2.33 -8.78 -13.20
CA ALA A 40 -1.91 -7.63 -14.00
C ALA A 40 -1.06 -6.68 -13.15
N LYS A 41 -1.51 -6.39 -11.92
CA LYS A 41 -0.83 -5.50 -11.01
C LYS A 41 0.53 -6.03 -10.58
N ILE A 42 0.64 -7.28 -10.13
CA ILE A 42 1.95 -7.81 -9.74
C ILE A 42 2.93 -7.83 -10.93
N THR A 43 2.43 -8.12 -12.13
CA THR A 43 3.23 -8.11 -13.37
C THR A 43 3.77 -6.72 -13.67
N GLU A 44 2.98 -5.67 -13.44
CA GLU A 44 3.39 -4.28 -13.66
C GLU A 44 4.38 -3.79 -12.60
N GLU A 45 4.11 -4.07 -11.33
CA GLU A 45 4.93 -3.62 -10.20
C GLU A 45 6.30 -4.30 -10.19
N ILE A 46 6.38 -5.59 -10.55
CA ILE A 46 7.66 -6.33 -10.45
C ILE A 46 8.57 -6.19 -11.67
N ARG A 47 8.00 -5.90 -12.85
CA ARG A 47 8.73 -5.83 -14.11
C ARG A 47 9.94 -4.88 -14.08
N PRO A 48 9.91 -3.69 -13.44
CA PRO A 48 11.07 -2.81 -13.36
C PRO A 48 12.26 -3.39 -12.59
N PHE A 49 12.02 -4.36 -11.70
CA PHE A 49 13.02 -4.93 -10.80
C PHE A 49 13.64 -6.23 -11.31
N ILE A 50 13.11 -6.79 -12.40
CA ILE A 50 13.57 -8.05 -12.98
C ILE A 50 14.20 -7.79 -14.35
N THR A 51 15.42 -8.26 -14.55
CA THR A 51 16.05 -8.29 -15.87
C THR A 51 15.76 -9.64 -16.52
N GLY A 52 15.04 -9.64 -17.64
CA GLY A 52 14.67 -10.86 -18.38
C GLY A 52 13.21 -11.27 -18.18
N GLU A 53 12.92 -12.55 -18.41
CA GLU A 53 11.56 -13.08 -18.28
C GLU A 53 11.24 -13.49 -16.82
N PHE A 54 9.99 -13.29 -16.43
CA PHE A 54 9.45 -13.78 -15.17
C PHE A 54 8.12 -14.48 -15.39
N THR A 55 7.72 -15.29 -14.41
CA THR A 55 6.46 -16.01 -14.43
C THR A 55 5.74 -15.82 -13.11
N VAL A 56 4.46 -15.45 -13.15
CA VAL A 56 3.58 -15.54 -11.98
C VAL A 56 3.20 -17.00 -11.80
N THR A 57 3.67 -17.61 -10.71
CA THR A 57 3.57 -19.05 -10.47
C THR A 57 2.35 -19.46 -9.65
N ASP A 58 1.83 -18.57 -8.82
CA ASP A 58 0.70 -18.85 -7.93
C ASP A 58 0.01 -17.54 -7.56
N ILE A 59 -1.32 -17.56 -7.48
CA ILE A 59 -2.14 -16.43 -6.99
C ILE A 59 -3.21 -16.99 -6.06
N LYS A 60 -3.18 -16.59 -4.80
CA LYS A 60 -4.08 -17.09 -3.75
C LYS A 60 -4.77 -15.95 -3.02
N ARG A 61 -6.10 -16.00 -2.95
CA ARG A 61 -6.85 -15.07 -2.09
C ARG A 61 -6.54 -15.36 -0.62
N ILE A 62 -6.11 -14.33 0.11
CA ILE A 62 -5.85 -14.39 1.55
C ILE A 62 -6.95 -13.62 2.29
N ARG A 63 -7.46 -14.23 3.36
CA ARG A 63 -8.29 -13.52 4.33
C ARG A 63 -7.37 -12.85 5.34
N LEU A 64 -7.21 -11.55 5.18
CA LEU A 64 -6.47 -10.70 6.09
C LEU A 64 -7.44 -9.68 6.68
N SER A 65 -7.55 -9.67 8.00
CA SER A 65 -8.42 -8.76 8.75
C SER A 65 -7.80 -7.38 8.84
N GLU A 66 -6.50 -7.30 9.11
CA GLU A 66 -5.79 -6.03 9.22
C GLU A 66 -4.32 -6.14 8.80
N LEU A 67 -3.74 -5.02 8.33
CA LEU A 67 -2.34 -4.89 7.94
C LEU A 67 -1.73 -3.66 8.62
N PHE A 68 -0.69 -3.88 9.42
CA PHE A 68 0.05 -2.83 10.11
C PHE A 68 1.43 -2.63 9.48
N PHE A 69 1.69 -1.42 8.99
CA PHE A 69 3.00 -1.03 8.48
C PHE A 69 3.86 -0.45 9.61
N ASN A 70 5.17 -0.64 9.50
CA ASN A 70 6.17 -0.10 10.42
C ASN A 70 7.39 0.28 9.59
N GLU A 71 7.74 1.56 9.62
CA GLU A 71 8.86 2.12 8.86
C GLU A 71 10.21 1.47 9.23
N ASN A 72 10.34 0.96 10.46
CA ASN A 72 11.55 0.28 10.94
C ASN A 72 11.56 -1.23 10.64
N GLY A 73 10.52 -1.78 10.02
CA GLY A 73 10.40 -3.20 9.74
C GLY A 73 10.83 -3.57 8.32
N ASP A 74 11.63 -4.61 8.18
CA ASP A 74 12.08 -5.15 6.90
C ASP A 74 11.34 -6.43 6.48
N ARG A 75 10.50 -6.99 7.36
CA ARG A 75 9.81 -8.28 7.16
C ARG A 75 8.35 -8.19 7.57
N PHE A 76 7.55 -9.11 7.03
CA PHE A 76 6.14 -9.25 7.39
C PHE A 76 5.92 -10.49 8.26
N TYR A 77 5.22 -10.30 9.37
CA TYR A 77 4.83 -11.32 10.32
C TYR A 77 3.33 -11.52 10.28
N LYS A 78 2.91 -12.77 10.06
CA LYS A 78 1.52 -13.19 10.17
C LYS A 78 1.20 -13.45 11.63
N ILE A 79 0.16 -12.77 12.11
CA ILE A 79 -0.32 -12.85 13.48
C ILE A 79 -1.74 -13.37 13.44
N LYS A 80 -1.99 -14.50 14.11
CA LYS A 80 -3.35 -14.98 14.32
C LYS A 80 -3.80 -14.54 15.72
N VAL A 81 -4.96 -13.89 15.79
CA VAL A 81 -5.58 -13.48 17.05
C VAL A 81 -6.94 -14.17 17.20
N TYR A 82 -7.36 -14.39 18.44
CA TYR A 82 -8.72 -14.81 18.79
C TYR A 82 -9.41 -13.65 19.48
N PHE A 83 -10.42 -13.08 18.83
CA PHE A 83 -11.37 -12.19 19.49
C PHE A 83 -12.27 -13.01 20.42
N ILE A 84 -12.41 -12.56 21.66
CA ILE A 84 -13.19 -13.21 22.70
C ILE A 84 -14.49 -12.43 22.85
N THR A 85 -15.60 -13.14 22.69
CA THR A 85 -16.95 -12.60 22.87
C THR A 85 -17.74 -13.55 23.74
N LEU A 86 -18.63 -13.04 24.59
CA LEU A 86 -19.57 -13.88 25.33
C LEU A 86 -20.80 -14.17 24.46
N ASP A 87 -21.21 -15.42 24.42
CA ASP A 87 -22.48 -15.81 23.83
C ASP A 87 -23.63 -15.44 24.79
N GLU A 88 -24.50 -14.51 24.37
CA GLU A 88 -25.56 -13.96 25.21
C GLU A 88 -26.60 -15.00 25.68
N LYS A 89 -26.68 -16.17 25.03
CA LYS A 89 -27.65 -17.21 25.38
C LYS A 89 -27.08 -18.24 26.35
N SER A 90 -25.79 -18.56 26.22
CA SER A 90 -25.14 -19.63 26.98
C SER A 90 -24.15 -19.14 28.03
N GLY A 91 -23.73 -17.86 27.97
CA GLY A 91 -22.66 -17.31 28.80
C GLY A 91 -21.28 -17.91 28.49
N ALA A 92 -21.16 -18.73 27.45
CA ALA A 92 -19.90 -19.36 27.07
C ALA A 92 -19.03 -18.39 26.26
N GLU A 93 -17.72 -18.46 26.47
CA GLU A 93 -16.76 -17.72 25.65
C GLU A 93 -16.69 -18.29 24.23
N LYS A 94 -16.90 -17.43 23.24
CA LYS A 94 -16.70 -17.72 21.83
C LYS A 94 -15.43 -17.04 21.34
N LYS A 95 -14.56 -17.83 20.69
CA LYS A 95 -13.32 -17.34 20.07
C LYS A 95 -13.48 -17.25 18.56
N THR A 96 -13.33 -16.05 18.01
CA THR A 96 -13.34 -15.81 16.57
C THR A 96 -11.92 -15.54 16.09
N ALA A 97 -11.41 -16.38 15.18
CA ALA A 97 -10.08 -16.21 14.63
C ALA A 97 -10.02 -15.08 13.61
N ALA A 98 -9.06 -14.18 13.77
CA ALA A 98 -8.67 -13.18 12.78
C ALA A 98 -7.19 -13.36 12.44
N THR A 99 -6.84 -13.05 11.20
CA THR A 99 -5.45 -13.06 10.73
C THR A 99 -5.06 -11.63 10.43
N MET A 100 -3.95 -11.19 10.98
CA MET A 100 -3.36 -9.88 10.79
C MET A 100 -1.93 -10.03 10.26
N LEU A 101 -1.42 -8.98 9.65
CA LEU A 101 -0.05 -8.92 9.15
C LEU A 101 0.59 -7.66 9.71
N ALA A 102 1.78 -7.78 10.27
CA ALA A 102 2.54 -6.66 10.81
C ALA A 102 3.92 -6.62 10.18
N GLN A 103 4.34 -5.45 9.73
CA GLN A 103 5.71 -5.21 9.32
C GLN A 103 6.57 -4.98 10.57
N ALA A 104 7.72 -5.63 10.68
CA ALA A 104 8.64 -5.50 11.81
C ALA A 104 10.01 -6.09 11.46
N SER A 105 11.04 -5.79 12.26
CA SER A 105 12.36 -6.39 12.14
C SER A 105 12.47 -7.74 12.86
N ASN A 106 11.67 -7.96 13.90
CA ASN A 106 11.68 -9.19 14.70
C ASN A 106 10.31 -9.51 15.30
N LEU A 107 10.17 -10.73 15.83
CA LEU A 107 8.92 -11.21 16.44
C LEU A 107 8.41 -10.32 17.60
N LYS A 108 9.30 -9.80 18.43
CA LYS A 108 8.91 -8.98 19.59
C LYS A 108 8.34 -7.64 19.12
N GLU A 109 8.96 -7.03 18.13
CA GLU A 109 8.46 -5.80 17.50
C GLU A 109 7.16 -6.04 16.75
N ALA A 110 6.99 -7.18 16.06
CA ALA A 110 5.73 -7.52 15.40
C ALA A 110 4.54 -7.56 16.39
N ILE A 111 4.76 -8.08 17.59
CA ILE A 111 3.76 -8.07 18.66
C ILE A 111 3.48 -6.64 19.13
N ALA A 112 4.52 -5.82 19.34
CA ALA A 112 4.33 -4.43 19.75
C ALA A 112 3.56 -3.61 18.71
N VAL A 113 3.85 -3.79 17.42
CA VAL A 113 3.14 -3.14 16.30
C VAL A 113 1.67 -3.55 16.28
N LEU A 114 1.39 -4.85 16.49
CA LEU A 114 0.01 -5.33 16.63
C LEU A 114 -0.68 -4.68 17.82
N GLU A 115 -0.07 -4.71 19.00
CA GLU A 115 -0.67 -4.18 20.23
C GLU A 115 -0.98 -2.69 20.08
N GLU A 116 -0.09 -1.91 19.47
CA GLU A 116 -0.31 -0.50 19.14
C GLU A 116 -1.50 -0.32 18.19
N GLY A 117 -1.51 -1.07 17.08
CA GLY A 117 -2.59 -1.04 16.10
C GLY A 117 -3.95 -1.46 16.66
N MET A 118 -3.94 -2.26 17.74
CA MET A 118 -5.15 -2.76 18.40
C MET A 118 -5.66 -1.88 19.55
N LYS A 119 -4.92 -0.86 20.01
CA LYS A 119 -5.31 -0.04 21.18
C LYS A 119 -6.69 0.61 21.08
N GLY A 120 -7.17 0.92 19.87
CA GLY A 120 -8.49 1.51 19.64
C GLY A 120 -9.65 0.50 19.64
N THR A 121 -9.36 -0.79 19.72
CA THR A 121 -10.37 -1.86 19.64
C THR A 121 -10.97 -2.12 21.01
N MET A 122 -12.31 -2.03 21.12
CA MET A 122 -13.04 -2.38 22.36
C MET A 122 -13.23 -3.90 22.56
N ALA A 123 -12.75 -4.73 21.64
CA ALA A 123 -12.88 -6.17 21.70
C ALA A 123 -11.71 -6.81 22.44
N ASP A 124 -12.01 -7.68 23.39
CA ASP A 124 -11.01 -8.53 24.02
C ASP A 124 -10.41 -9.49 22.99
N TYR A 125 -9.09 -9.66 23.02
CA TYR A 125 -8.41 -10.60 22.14
C TYR A 125 -7.23 -11.27 22.81
N THR A 126 -6.83 -12.42 22.24
CA THR A 126 -5.60 -13.12 22.62
C THR A 126 -4.81 -13.47 21.37
N ILE A 127 -3.49 -13.35 21.44
CA ILE A 127 -2.59 -13.75 20.34
C ILE A 127 -2.50 -15.28 20.35
N ALA A 128 -2.86 -15.91 19.23
CA ALA A 128 -2.83 -17.36 19.05
C ALA A 128 -1.48 -17.84 18.51
N SER A 129 -0.88 -17.09 17.58
CA SER A 129 0.40 -17.44 16.95
C SER A 129 0.99 -16.26 16.21
N VAL A 130 2.32 -16.18 16.17
CA VAL A 130 3.09 -15.23 15.36
C VAL A 130 4.09 -16.01 14.52
N SER A 131 4.16 -15.75 13.22
CA SER A 131 5.10 -16.40 12.31
C SER A 131 5.62 -15.42 11.26
N GLU A 132 6.92 -15.42 11.04
CA GLU A 132 7.54 -14.72 9.89
C GLU A 132 6.99 -15.28 8.57
N THR A 133 6.81 -14.43 7.58
CA THR A 133 6.34 -14.80 6.25
C THR A 133 7.44 -14.64 5.20
N MET A 134 7.23 -15.24 4.03
CA MET A 134 8.08 -15.03 2.86
C MET A 134 7.63 -13.84 2.01
N ILE A 135 6.70 -13.02 2.51
CA ILE A 135 6.19 -11.85 1.80
C ILE A 135 7.32 -10.83 1.74
N MET A 136 7.75 -10.51 0.52
CA MET A 136 8.80 -9.53 0.24
C MET A 136 8.27 -8.11 0.29
N ASP A 137 7.06 -7.88 -0.24
CA ASP A 137 6.43 -6.57 -0.25
C ASP A 137 4.89 -6.66 -0.33
N VAL A 138 4.22 -5.55 -0.02
CA VAL A 138 2.77 -5.39 -0.13
C VAL A 138 2.44 -4.27 -1.13
N PHE A 139 1.72 -4.61 -2.19
CA PHE A 139 1.24 -3.67 -3.19
C PHE A 139 -0.20 -3.20 -2.87
N PRO A 140 -0.38 -2.01 -2.28
CA PRO A 140 -1.67 -1.45 -1.87
C PRO A 140 -2.63 -1.21 -3.05
N PHE A 141 -3.94 -1.37 -2.88
CA PHE A 141 -4.90 -1.17 -3.97
C PHE A 141 -4.90 0.29 -4.45
N ASN A 142 -4.48 0.51 -5.70
CA ASN A 142 -4.44 1.83 -6.35
C ASN A 142 -5.72 2.13 -7.15
N ALA A 143 -6.77 1.30 -7.09
CA ALA A 143 -8.00 1.63 -7.79
C ALA A 143 -8.88 2.64 -7.04
N ASP A 144 -8.62 2.91 -5.76
CA ASP A 144 -9.27 4.01 -5.04
C ASP A 144 -8.81 5.37 -5.58
N VAL A 145 -7.51 5.52 -5.90
CA VAL A 145 -6.98 6.69 -6.62
C VAL A 145 -7.64 6.84 -7.99
N ASN A 146 -7.72 5.77 -8.77
CA ASN A 146 -8.35 5.83 -10.09
C ASN A 146 -9.87 6.10 -10.03
N LYS A 147 -10.59 5.57 -9.03
CA LYS A 147 -12.02 5.84 -8.79
C LYS A 147 -12.28 7.26 -8.30
N ARG A 148 -11.43 7.79 -7.43
CA ARG A 148 -11.60 9.14 -6.88
C ARG A 148 -11.44 10.23 -7.94
N VAL A 149 -10.59 9.97 -8.93
CA VAL A 149 -10.24 10.94 -9.95
C VAL A 149 -11.13 10.83 -11.21
N VAL A 150 -11.92 9.76 -11.39
CA VAL A 150 -12.97 9.74 -12.43
C VAL A 150 -14.18 10.63 -12.09
N ASP A 151 -14.31 11.08 -10.84
CA ASP A 151 -15.30 12.08 -10.43
C ASP A 151 -14.86 13.53 -10.76
N ILE A 152 -13.58 13.71 -11.09
CA ILE A 152 -12.99 15.00 -11.46
C ILE A 152 -13.05 15.11 -12.99
N ASP A 153 -13.36 16.30 -13.52
CA ASP A 153 -13.50 16.50 -14.98
C ASP A 153 -12.21 16.10 -15.71
N LYS A 154 -12.31 15.11 -16.62
CA LYS A 154 -11.20 14.59 -17.41
C LYS A 154 -10.45 15.69 -18.18
N LYS A 155 -11.16 16.72 -18.64
CA LYS A 155 -10.54 17.85 -19.37
C LYS A 155 -9.67 18.71 -18.47
N GLU A 156 -10.01 18.82 -17.19
CA GLU A 156 -9.26 19.59 -16.20
C GLU A 156 -7.97 18.87 -15.80
N ILE A 157 -8.04 17.55 -15.62
CA ILE A 157 -6.89 16.67 -15.36
C ILE A 157 -5.87 16.78 -16.50
N GLU A 158 -6.32 16.60 -17.75
CA GLU A 158 -5.44 16.66 -18.92
C GLU A 158 -4.78 18.04 -19.08
N LYS A 159 -5.55 19.12 -18.86
CA LYS A 159 -5.04 20.50 -18.95
C LYS A 159 -3.98 20.81 -17.89
N SER A 160 -4.17 20.36 -16.64
CA SER A 160 -3.22 20.59 -15.55
C SER A 160 -1.83 19.98 -15.82
N LEU A 161 -1.79 18.86 -16.54
CA LEU A 161 -0.56 18.15 -16.87
C LEU A 161 0.11 18.67 -18.15
N SER A 162 -0.68 18.97 -19.19
CA SER A 162 -0.19 19.29 -20.54
C SER A 162 0.35 20.72 -20.69
N ASP A 163 0.05 21.63 -19.78
CA ASP A 163 0.48 23.03 -19.88
C ASP A 163 1.99 23.15 -19.63
N THR A 164 2.79 23.23 -20.70
CA THR A 164 4.24 23.36 -20.63
C THR A 164 4.71 24.76 -20.20
N SER A 165 3.81 25.74 -20.08
CA SER A 165 4.16 27.11 -19.66
C SER A 165 4.26 27.27 -18.13
N LYS A 166 3.73 26.31 -17.36
CA LYS A 166 3.70 26.35 -15.90
C LYS A 166 4.91 25.67 -15.27
N SER A 167 5.38 26.23 -14.16
CA SER A 167 6.40 25.57 -13.33
C SER A 167 5.83 24.28 -12.72
N ILE A 168 6.71 23.36 -12.31
CA ILE A 168 6.28 22.11 -11.65
C ILE A 168 5.55 22.41 -10.33
N GLU A 169 5.96 23.47 -9.61
CA GLU A 169 5.33 23.89 -8.35
C GLU A 169 3.89 24.37 -8.58
N ASP A 170 3.66 25.14 -9.65
CA ASP A 170 2.32 25.60 -10.00
C ASP A 170 1.43 24.41 -10.37
N LYS A 171 1.96 23.42 -11.10
CA LYS A 171 1.22 22.19 -11.43
C LYS A 171 0.85 21.40 -10.19
N MET A 172 1.77 21.27 -9.23
CA MET A 172 1.50 20.58 -7.97
C MET A 172 0.42 21.29 -7.15
N ARG A 173 0.45 22.63 -7.10
CA ARG A 173 -0.59 23.45 -6.46
C ARG A 173 -1.95 23.26 -7.10
N GLU A 174 -2.03 23.26 -8.43
CA GLU A 174 -3.29 22.99 -9.14
C GLU A 174 -3.79 21.57 -8.90
N CYS A 175 -2.89 20.58 -8.90
CA CYS A 175 -3.26 19.19 -8.63
C CYS A 175 -3.83 19.03 -7.21
N LYS A 176 -3.27 19.74 -6.22
CA LYS A 176 -3.84 19.80 -4.87
C LYS A 176 -5.26 20.33 -4.91
N ASP A 177 -5.45 21.52 -5.49
CA ASP A 177 -6.74 22.19 -5.53
C ASP A 177 -7.79 21.29 -6.18
N ILE A 178 -7.40 20.56 -7.23
CA ILE A 178 -8.23 19.56 -7.91
C ILE A 178 -8.66 18.43 -6.97
N ILE A 179 -7.75 17.80 -6.22
CA ILE A 179 -8.10 16.65 -5.36
C ILE A 179 -8.84 17.05 -4.07
N THR A 180 -8.68 18.28 -3.60
CA THR A 180 -9.34 18.77 -2.38
C THR A 180 -10.67 19.48 -2.64
N ARG A 181 -11.02 19.79 -3.90
CA ARG A 181 -12.18 20.63 -4.23
C ARG A 181 -13.52 20.08 -3.74
N ASP A 182 -13.70 18.77 -3.77
CA ASP A 182 -14.98 18.12 -3.48
C ASP A 182 -14.73 16.83 -2.66
N PRO A 183 -14.45 16.95 -1.35
CA PRO A 183 -14.00 15.85 -0.53
C PRO A 183 -15.10 14.80 -0.33
N LYS A 184 -14.74 13.52 -0.55
CA LYS A 184 -15.60 12.37 -0.33
C LYS A 184 -15.20 11.59 0.92
N GLU A 185 -16.13 10.81 1.45
CA GLU A 185 -15.86 9.92 2.58
C GLU A 185 -14.72 8.93 2.22
N GLY A 186 -13.67 8.91 3.04
CA GLY A 186 -12.46 8.11 2.81
C GLY A 186 -11.32 8.83 2.07
N ASP A 187 -11.52 10.05 1.58
CA ASP A 187 -10.45 10.83 0.92
C ASP A 187 -9.29 11.12 1.86
N GLY A 188 -9.59 11.42 3.14
CA GLY A 188 -8.56 11.66 4.16
C GLY A 188 -7.63 10.46 4.33
N ASP A 189 -8.19 9.27 4.50
CA ASP A 189 -7.42 8.03 4.63
C ASP A 189 -6.58 7.73 3.38
N LEU A 190 -7.14 8.00 2.19
CA LEU A 190 -6.45 7.81 0.92
C LEU A 190 -5.29 8.78 0.76
N ILE A 191 -5.49 10.06 1.08
CA ILE A 191 -4.44 11.09 1.10
C ILE A 191 -3.34 10.68 2.06
N THR A 192 -3.68 10.33 3.32
CA THR A 192 -2.68 9.92 4.32
C THR A 192 -1.87 8.71 3.84
N ARG A 193 -2.51 7.70 3.24
CA ARG A 193 -1.83 6.53 2.68
C ARG A 193 -0.90 6.92 1.52
N THR A 194 -1.37 7.76 0.60
CA THR A 194 -0.57 8.25 -0.52
C THR A 194 0.63 9.06 -0.03
N GLN A 195 0.45 9.93 0.95
CA GLN A 195 1.53 10.69 1.57
C GLN A 195 2.55 9.78 2.25
N SER A 196 2.11 8.73 2.98
CA SER A 196 3.03 7.75 3.56
C SER A 196 3.87 7.04 2.50
N PHE A 197 3.29 6.71 1.34
CA PHE A 197 4.05 6.15 0.22
C PHE A 197 5.10 7.14 -0.33
N ILE A 198 4.75 8.42 -0.44
CA ILE A 198 5.69 9.48 -0.85
C ILE A 198 6.82 9.62 0.18
N ARG A 199 6.50 9.61 1.49
CA ARG A 199 7.49 9.65 2.58
C ARG A 199 8.45 8.47 2.49
N GLN A 200 7.93 7.26 2.27
CA GLN A 200 8.74 6.05 2.11
C GLN A 200 9.68 6.15 0.90
N LYS A 201 9.17 6.58 -0.26
CA LYS A 201 9.96 6.75 -1.48
C LYS A 201 11.08 7.79 -1.31
N ALA A 202 10.82 8.83 -0.53
CA ALA A 202 11.82 9.84 -0.18
C ALA A 202 12.79 9.42 0.93
N GLY A 203 12.64 8.22 1.51
CA GLY A 203 13.43 7.78 2.66
C GLY A 203 13.21 8.66 3.90
N HIS A 204 12.01 9.21 4.07
CA HIS A 204 11.63 10.15 5.14
C HIS A 204 12.44 11.46 5.16
N ASP A 205 13.23 11.74 4.12
CA ASP A 205 13.93 13.00 3.93
C ASP A 205 12.95 14.05 3.38
N LYS A 206 12.58 15.00 4.25
CA LYS A 206 11.64 16.08 3.94
C LYS A 206 12.03 16.88 2.70
N SER A 207 13.34 17.04 2.45
CA SER A 207 13.83 17.79 1.28
C SER A 207 13.52 17.10 -0.06
N LYS A 208 13.24 15.79 -0.02
CA LYS A 208 12.99 14.94 -1.20
C LYS A 208 11.53 14.63 -1.44
N PHE A 209 10.60 15.08 -0.58
CA PHE A 209 9.17 14.77 -0.73
C PHE A 209 8.61 15.26 -2.06
N LYS A 210 9.03 16.46 -2.48
CA LYS A 210 8.65 17.02 -3.78
C LYS A 210 9.10 16.14 -4.93
N GLU A 211 10.38 15.79 -4.96
CA GLU A 211 10.98 14.96 -6.00
C GLU A 211 10.32 13.56 -6.05
N ALA A 212 10.17 12.92 -4.89
CA ALA A 212 9.51 11.61 -4.77
C ALA A 212 8.06 11.64 -5.28
N ALA A 213 7.29 12.67 -4.94
CA ALA A 213 5.92 12.82 -5.42
C ALA A 213 5.86 12.96 -6.95
N ILE A 214 6.77 13.74 -7.54
CA ILE A 214 6.86 13.93 -8.99
C ILE A 214 7.27 12.62 -9.68
N GLU A 215 8.29 11.92 -9.18
CA GLU A 215 8.72 10.64 -9.73
C GLU A 215 7.58 9.62 -9.71
N ILE A 216 6.91 9.47 -8.57
CA ILE A 216 5.78 8.55 -8.42
C ILE A 216 4.67 8.92 -9.40
N ALA A 217 4.36 10.22 -9.52
CA ALA A 217 3.36 10.71 -10.46
C ALA A 217 3.75 10.36 -11.90
N LEU A 218 4.98 10.64 -12.33
CA LEU A 218 5.45 10.34 -13.71
C LEU A 218 5.42 8.84 -14.04
N LEU A 219 5.52 7.96 -13.04
CA LEU A 219 5.37 6.51 -13.22
C LEU A 219 3.91 6.06 -13.38
N GLN A 220 2.93 6.91 -13.08
CA GLN A 220 1.52 6.53 -13.22
C GLN A 220 1.06 6.55 -14.68
N LYS A 221 0.35 5.50 -15.08
CA LYS A 221 -0.20 5.36 -16.43
C LYS A 221 -1.40 6.26 -16.71
N SER A 222 -2.18 6.62 -15.68
CA SER A 222 -3.38 7.45 -15.86
C SER A 222 -3.10 8.90 -15.44
N PRO A 223 -3.45 9.90 -16.27
CA PRO A 223 -3.36 11.33 -15.91
C PRO A 223 -4.03 11.64 -14.56
N ALA A 224 -5.13 10.93 -14.30
CA ALA A 224 -5.84 10.93 -13.04
C ALA A 224 -4.95 10.62 -11.83
N SER A 225 -4.21 9.51 -11.89
CA SER A 225 -3.30 9.14 -10.81
C SER A 225 -2.11 10.10 -10.73
N GLN A 226 -1.61 10.62 -11.85
CA GLN A 226 -0.55 11.64 -11.86
C GLN A 226 -0.96 12.87 -11.04
N VAL A 227 -2.16 13.41 -11.31
CA VAL A 227 -2.73 14.53 -10.56
C VAL A 227 -2.88 14.18 -9.07
N TRP A 228 -3.34 12.97 -8.75
CA TRP A 228 -3.50 12.56 -7.36
C TRP A 228 -2.19 12.58 -6.56
N PHE A 229 -1.13 11.95 -7.10
CA PHE A 229 0.16 11.90 -6.43
C PHE A 229 0.82 13.28 -6.35
N MET A 230 0.70 14.12 -7.39
CA MET A 230 1.19 15.50 -7.35
C MET A 230 0.47 16.33 -6.29
N GLY A 231 -0.86 16.22 -6.22
CA GLY A 231 -1.66 16.95 -5.23
C GLY A 231 -1.40 16.49 -3.79
N CYS A 232 -1.31 15.19 -3.56
CA CYS A 232 -0.95 14.65 -2.23
C CYS A 232 0.46 15.06 -1.82
N GLY A 233 1.40 15.11 -2.76
CA GLY A 233 2.76 15.62 -2.54
C GLY A 233 2.76 17.09 -2.15
N GLN A 234 1.93 17.92 -2.80
CA GLN A 234 1.80 19.33 -2.43
C GLN A 234 1.19 19.51 -1.02
N LEU A 235 0.12 18.77 -0.69
CA LEU A 235 -0.45 18.79 0.65
C LEU A 235 0.59 18.43 1.71
N LEU A 236 1.37 17.37 1.43
CA LEU A 236 2.44 16.93 2.32
C LEU A 236 3.51 18.00 2.54
N ILE A 237 3.86 18.77 1.51
CA ILE A 237 4.83 19.87 1.63
C ILE A 237 4.25 21.00 2.48
N GLU A 238 3.00 21.39 2.25
CA GLU A 238 2.32 22.45 3.02
C GLU A 238 2.15 22.06 4.49
N GLU A 239 1.85 20.80 4.80
CA GLU A 239 1.79 20.28 6.17
C GLU A 239 3.12 20.39 6.94
N LEU A 240 4.26 20.51 6.25
CA LEU A 240 5.58 20.66 6.87
C LEU A 240 5.97 22.12 7.14
N GLU A 241 5.29 23.07 6.49
CA GLU A 241 5.50 24.52 6.66
C GLU A 241 4.67 25.11 7.80
N VAL A 242 3.72 24.33 8.33
CA VAL A 242 2.82 24.64 9.46
C VAL A 242 3.42 24.14 10.78
#